data_AF-A0AAD1HGW4-F1
#
_entry.id   AF-A0AAD1HGW4-F1
#
_cell.length_a   1.000
_cell.length_b   1.000
_cell.length_c   1.000
_cell.angle_alpha   90.00
_cell.angle_beta   90.00
_cell.angle_gamma   90.00
#
_symmetry.space_group_name_H-M   'P 1'
#
loop_
_entity.id
_entity.type
_entity.pdbx_description
1 polymer ?
#
loop_
_entity_poly.entity_id
_entity_poly.type
_entity_poly.pdbx_seq_one_letter_code
_entity_poly.pdbx_strand_id
1 'polypeptide(L)'
;MNLGPWGDLTILAAVLEIVLATCVFVYIGRLERRTSHPLGDQVGAHKRVLAKVRKREPLSQDEFDYASELVADARAPLAYAIPAALFTIGFFYVVGCLFMLHLDGGNPSFRTFIGGIPMLTSMNIAGQLRRVAGMKSKLRDIPVSQTADTDRLTSVRYE
;
A
#
# COMPACT_ATOMS: atom_id res chain seq x y z
N MET A 1 -33.81 21.12 -0.80
CA MET A 1 -33.36 20.74 -2.16
C MET A 1 -33.19 19.23 -2.15
N ASN A 2 -33.94 18.48 -2.96
CA ASN A 2 -33.75 17.04 -3.07
C ASN A 2 -32.64 16.82 -4.12
N LEU A 3 -31.50 16.30 -3.67
CA LEU A 3 -30.27 16.15 -4.48
C LEU A 3 -30.34 14.92 -5.41
N GLY A 4 -31.34 14.07 -5.24
CA GLY A 4 -31.42 12.79 -5.91
C GLY A 4 -30.31 11.82 -5.49
N PRO A 5 -30.38 10.55 -5.95
CA PRO A 5 -29.41 9.53 -5.55
C PRO A 5 -27.97 9.91 -5.91
N TRP A 6 -27.75 10.54 -7.07
CA TRP A 6 -26.41 10.94 -7.51
C TRP A 6 -25.80 12.04 -6.64
N GLY A 7 -26.60 12.99 -6.17
CA GLY A 7 -26.11 14.04 -5.27
C GLY A 7 -25.80 13.50 -3.87
N ASP A 8 -26.63 12.60 -3.34
CA ASP A 8 -26.36 11.93 -2.05
C ASP A 8 -25.07 11.10 -2.12
N LEU A 9 -24.86 10.34 -3.19
CA LEU A 9 -23.61 9.60 -3.42
C LEU A 9 -22.40 10.54 -3.54
N THR A 10 -22.56 11.70 -4.17
CA THR A 10 -21.49 12.70 -4.32
C THR A 10 -21.06 13.26 -2.97
N ILE A 11 -22.03 13.62 -2.10
CA ILE A 11 -21.74 14.12 -0.75
C ILE A 11 -21.09 13.01 0.08
N LEU A 12 -21.63 11.79 0.04
CA LEU A 12 -21.05 10.65 0.75
C LEU A 12 -19.60 10.40 0.33
N ALA A 13 -19.33 10.40 -0.98
CA ALA A 13 -17.99 10.21 -1.52
C ALA A 13 -17.03 11.33 -1.08
N ALA A 14 -17.48 12.59 -1.09
CA ALA A 14 -16.67 13.73 -0.62
C ALA A 14 -16.31 13.61 0.87
N VAL A 15 -17.27 13.29 1.72
CA VAL A 15 -17.05 13.11 3.17
C VAL A 15 -16.10 11.94 3.41
N LEU A 16 -16.34 10.80 2.74
CA LEU A 16 -15.48 9.63 2.86
C LEU A 16 -14.06 9.93 2.40
N GLU A 17 -13.89 10.68 1.31
CA GLU A 17 -12.57 11.08 0.81
C GLU A 17 -11.81 11.92 1.82
N ILE A 18 -12.45 12.91 2.45
CA ILE A 18 -11.80 13.74 3.48
C ILE A 18 -11.31 12.88 4.66
N VAL A 19 -12.13 11.94 5.11
CA VAL A 19 -11.77 11.01 6.19
C VAL A 19 -10.60 10.12 5.78
N LEU A 20 -10.64 9.54 4.58
CA LEU A 20 -9.59 8.66 4.08
C LEU A 20 -8.29 9.42 3.84
N ALA A 21 -8.34 10.61 3.25
CA ALA A 21 -7.19 11.50 3.07
C ALA A 21 -6.55 11.87 4.42
N THR A 22 -7.36 12.13 5.44
CA THR A 22 -6.86 12.36 6.81
C THR A 22 -6.13 11.13 7.35
N CYS A 23 -6.70 9.93 7.17
CA CYS A 23 -6.04 8.67 7.54
C CYS A 23 -4.72 8.45 6.81
N VAL A 24 -4.66 8.75 5.50
CA VAL A 24 -3.44 8.68 4.69
C VAL A 24 -2.39 9.65 5.21
N PHE A 25 -2.78 10.90 5.49
CA PHE A 25 -1.88 11.91 6.03
C PHE A 25 -1.26 11.46 7.36
N VAL A 26 -2.09 10.95 8.27
CA VAL A 26 -1.62 10.39 9.55
C VAL A 26 -0.69 9.19 9.31
N TYR A 27 -1.00 8.31 8.36
CA TYR A 27 -0.15 7.15 8.04
C TYR A 27 1.22 7.57 7.54
N ILE A 28 1.27 8.43 6.52
CA ILE A 28 2.52 8.92 5.94
C ILE A 28 3.32 9.68 6.99
N GLY A 29 2.69 10.58 7.75
CA GLY A 29 3.38 11.32 8.80
C GLY A 29 3.92 10.42 9.93
N ARG A 30 3.32 9.24 10.16
CA ARG A 30 3.89 8.23 11.08
C ARG A 30 5.06 7.47 10.45
N LEU A 31 5.01 7.23 9.14
CA LEU A 31 6.08 6.54 8.42
C LEU A 31 7.32 7.43 8.29
N GLU A 32 7.15 8.71 7.96
CA GLU A 32 8.24 9.69 7.85
C GLU A 32 9.00 9.91 9.16
N ARG A 33 8.34 9.73 10.31
CA ARG A 33 8.97 9.87 11.63
C ARG A 33 9.74 8.62 12.07
N ARG A 34 9.60 7.49 11.37
CA ARG A 34 10.33 6.26 11.68
C ARG A 34 11.70 6.29 11.02
N THR A 35 12.72 5.77 11.70
CA THR A 35 14.02 5.51 11.09
C THR A 35 13.88 4.31 10.16
N SER A 36 13.99 4.54 8.85
CA SER A 36 13.99 3.47 7.85
C SER A 36 15.15 2.50 8.05
N HIS A 37 14.92 1.22 7.76
CA HIS A 37 16.01 0.24 7.72
C HIS A 37 17.04 0.62 6.64
N PRO A 38 18.37 0.44 6.86
CA PRO A 38 19.41 0.82 5.89
C PRO A 38 19.29 0.13 4.51
N LEU A 39 18.67 -1.05 4.48
CA LEU A 39 18.35 -1.76 3.22
C LEU A 39 17.23 -1.07 2.42
N GLY A 40 16.40 -0.24 3.04
CA GLY A 40 15.36 0.53 2.39
C GLY A 40 15.89 1.62 1.45
N ASP A 41 17.09 2.14 1.72
CA ASP A 41 17.72 3.19 0.91
C ASP A 41 18.40 2.64 -0.35
N GLN A 42 18.56 1.31 -0.45
CA GLN A 42 19.12 0.66 -1.62
C GLN A 42 18.04 0.43 -2.69
N VAL A 43 18.22 1.05 -3.85
CA VAL A 43 17.30 0.90 -4.99
C VAL A 43 17.16 -0.58 -5.37
N GLY A 44 15.93 -1.10 -5.27
CA GLY A 44 15.61 -2.47 -5.66
C GLY A 44 15.78 -3.54 -4.57
N ALA A 45 16.28 -3.19 -3.38
CA ALA A 45 16.39 -4.12 -2.25
C ALA A 45 15.03 -4.75 -1.89
N HIS A 46 13.97 -3.94 -1.86
CA HIS A 46 12.58 -4.40 -1.69
C HIS A 46 12.22 -5.54 -2.66
N LYS A 47 12.47 -5.37 -3.96
CA LYS A 47 12.12 -6.40 -4.96
C LYS A 47 12.93 -7.67 -4.76
N ARG A 48 14.23 -7.54 -4.45
CA ARG A 48 15.13 -8.69 -4.22
C ARG A 48 14.72 -9.48 -3.00
N VAL A 49 14.54 -8.82 -1.86
CA VAL A 49 14.18 -9.47 -0.59
C VAL A 49 12.80 -10.12 -0.68
N LEU A 50 11.79 -9.43 -1.22
CA LEU A 50 10.47 -10.05 -1.40
C LEU A 50 10.48 -11.21 -2.42
N ALA A 51 11.36 -11.19 -3.42
CA ALA A 51 11.52 -12.33 -4.33
C ALA A 51 12.07 -13.57 -3.60
N LYS A 52 13.06 -13.39 -2.71
CA LYS A 52 13.58 -14.45 -1.84
C LYS A 52 12.48 -15.00 -0.93
N VAL A 53 11.74 -14.13 -0.24
CA VAL A 53 10.60 -14.52 0.62
C VAL A 53 9.55 -15.30 -0.16
N ARG A 54 9.23 -14.86 -1.39
CA ARG A 54 8.24 -15.53 -2.23
C ARG A 54 8.64 -16.96 -2.57
N LYS A 55 9.94 -17.19 -2.80
CA LYS A 55 10.53 -18.49 -3.14
C LYS A 55 10.96 -19.33 -1.93
N ARG A 56 10.87 -18.77 -0.71
CA ARG A 56 11.36 -19.39 0.53
C ARG A 56 12.88 -19.65 0.51
N GLU A 57 13.63 -18.77 -0.14
CA GLU A 57 15.09 -18.83 -0.11
C GLU A 57 15.59 -18.38 1.28
N PRO A 58 16.73 -18.91 1.78
CA PRO A 58 17.34 -18.46 3.04
C PRO A 58 17.60 -16.95 3.04
N LEU A 59 17.31 -16.30 4.15
CA LEU A 59 17.54 -14.86 4.35
C LEU A 59 18.68 -14.65 5.35
N SER A 60 19.45 -13.57 5.15
CA SER A 60 20.27 -13.06 6.26
C SER A 60 19.37 -12.41 7.33
N GLN A 61 19.92 -12.18 8.52
CA GLN A 61 19.20 -11.50 9.60
C GLN A 61 18.66 -10.13 9.16
N ASP A 62 19.51 -9.30 8.53
CA ASP A 62 19.12 -7.98 8.02
C ASP A 62 17.99 -8.06 6.97
N GLU A 63 18.03 -9.07 6.08
CA GLU A 63 16.98 -9.26 5.08
C GLU A 63 15.67 -9.74 5.71
N PHE A 64 15.75 -10.54 6.77
CA PHE A 64 14.59 -11.00 7.53
C PHE A 64 13.93 -9.85 8.29
N ASP A 65 14.72 -8.99 8.94
CA ASP A 65 14.22 -7.84 9.69
C ASP A 65 13.57 -6.81 8.75
N TYR A 66 14.22 -6.52 7.63
CA TYR A 66 13.65 -5.66 6.58
C TYR A 66 12.38 -6.26 5.97
N ALA A 67 12.34 -7.56 5.67
CA ALA A 67 11.13 -8.20 5.15
C ALA A 67 9.98 -8.18 6.17
N SER A 68 10.30 -8.31 7.45
CA SER A 68 9.33 -8.27 8.54
C SER A 68 8.72 -6.87 8.69
N GLU A 69 9.53 -5.81 8.54
CA GLU A 69 9.06 -4.43 8.49
C GLU A 69 8.08 -4.21 7.32
N LEU A 70 8.47 -4.59 6.10
CA LEU A 70 7.63 -4.46 4.91
C LEU A 70 6.28 -5.19 5.04
N VAL A 71 6.30 -6.40 5.63
CA VAL A 71 5.09 -7.18 5.88
C VAL A 71 4.24 -6.53 6.98
N ALA A 72 4.86 -5.95 8.02
CA ALA A 72 4.14 -5.24 9.07
C ALA A 72 3.44 -3.99 8.51
N ASP A 73 4.13 -3.21 7.67
CA ASP A 73 3.58 -2.01 7.03
C ASP A 73 2.43 -2.35 6.08
N ALA A 74 2.59 -3.37 5.23
CA ALA A 74 1.52 -3.82 4.34
C ALA A 74 0.30 -4.42 5.06
N ARG A 75 0.46 -4.81 6.32
CA ARG A 75 -0.63 -5.31 7.19
C ARG A 75 -1.28 -4.21 8.01
N ALA A 76 -0.68 -3.02 8.09
CA ALA A 76 -1.26 -1.92 8.83
C ALA A 76 -2.63 -1.55 8.24
N PRO A 77 -3.72 -1.51 9.04
CA PRO A 77 -5.03 -1.13 8.52
C PRO A 77 -5.02 0.25 7.85
N LEU A 78 -4.22 1.17 8.39
CA LEU A 78 -4.09 2.53 7.87
C LEU A 78 -3.41 2.58 6.49
N ALA A 79 -2.60 1.57 6.12
CA ALA A 79 -2.03 1.48 4.78
C ALA A 79 -3.11 1.30 3.70
N TYR A 80 -4.25 0.68 4.04
CA TYR A 80 -5.38 0.52 3.12
C TYR A 80 -6.18 1.82 2.91
N ALA A 81 -5.94 2.86 3.71
CA ALA A 81 -6.50 4.17 3.46
C ALA A 81 -5.98 4.76 2.13
N ILE A 82 -4.76 4.41 1.70
CA ILE A 82 -4.18 4.87 0.43
C ILE A 82 -5.01 4.39 -0.78
N PRO A 83 -5.18 3.08 -1.02
CA PRO A 83 -6.03 2.63 -2.12
C PRO A 83 -7.50 3.00 -1.92
N ALA A 84 -8.00 3.07 -0.68
CA ALA A 84 -9.37 3.52 -0.45
C ALA A 84 -9.59 4.97 -0.87
N ALA A 85 -8.68 5.90 -0.54
CA ALA A 85 -8.75 7.30 -0.98
C ALA A 85 -8.70 7.41 -2.51
N LEU A 86 -7.74 6.71 -3.15
CA LEU A 86 -7.67 6.68 -4.63
C LEU A 86 -8.93 6.11 -5.29
N PHE A 87 -9.60 5.15 -4.64
CA PHE A 87 -10.89 4.67 -5.09
C PHE A 87 -11.97 5.73 -4.94
N THR A 88 -12.09 6.31 -3.75
CA THR A 88 -13.15 7.25 -3.40
C THR A 88 -13.06 8.55 -4.19
N ILE A 89 -11.87 9.09 -4.45
CA ILE A 89 -11.69 10.26 -5.33
C ILE A 89 -12.13 9.98 -6.77
N GLY A 90 -11.83 8.78 -7.30
CA GLY A 90 -12.30 8.34 -8.61
C GLY A 90 -13.81 8.16 -8.65
N PHE A 91 -14.37 7.57 -7.60
CA PHE A 91 -15.82 7.39 -7.44
C PHE A 91 -16.54 8.74 -7.36
N PHE A 92 -16.05 9.67 -6.52
CA PHE A 92 -16.55 11.04 -6.38
C PHE A 92 -16.64 11.74 -7.72
N TYR A 93 -15.60 11.63 -8.56
CA TYR A 93 -15.60 12.19 -9.90
C TYR A 93 -16.75 11.64 -10.76
N VAL A 94 -16.93 10.32 -10.80
CA VAL A 94 -17.97 9.66 -11.61
C VAL A 94 -19.37 10.08 -11.16
N VAL A 95 -19.66 9.96 -9.86
CA VAL A 95 -21.00 10.27 -9.33
C VAL A 95 -21.30 11.76 -9.38
N GLY A 96 -20.29 12.62 -9.21
CA GLY A 96 -20.42 14.07 -9.38
C GLY A 96 -20.72 14.46 -10.83
N CYS A 97 -20.08 13.81 -11.81
CA CYS A 97 -20.44 14.00 -13.21
C CYS A 97 -21.87 13.52 -13.52
N LEU A 98 -22.30 12.38 -12.96
CA LEU A 98 -23.67 11.89 -13.12
C LEU A 98 -24.70 12.82 -12.47
N PHE A 99 -24.37 13.41 -11.32
CA PHE A 99 -25.20 14.41 -10.67
C PHE A 99 -25.36 15.67 -11.53
N MET A 100 -24.28 16.19 -12.12
CA MET A 100 -24.37 17.33 -13.04
C MET A 100 -25.22 17.01 -14.28
N LEU A 101 -25.04 15.83 -14.86
CA LEU A 101 -25.87 15.38 -15.99
C LEU A 101 -27.35 15.24 -15.60
N HIS A 102 -27.63 14.82 -14.36
CA HIS A 102 -28.99 14.75 -13.83
C HIS A 102 -29.64 16.13 -13.68
N LEU A 103 -28.86 17.17 -13.34
CA LEU A 103 -29.34 18.55 -13.26
C LEU A 103 -29.53 19.19 -14.64
N ASP A 104 -28.58 18.99 -15.55
CA ASP A 104 -28.54 19.66 -16.85
C ASP A 104 -29.29 18.90 -17.97
N GLY A 105 -29.76 17.68 -17.70
CA GLY A 105 -30.49 16.85 -18.67
C GLY A 105 -29.61 16.22 -19.76
N GLY A 106 -28.33 15.97 -19.46
CA GLY A 106 -27.35 15.44 -20.41
C GLY A 106 -27.22 13.92 -20.42
N ASN A 107 -26.54 13.38 -21.44
CA ASN A 107 -26.18 11.96 -21.51
C ASN A 107 -24.72 11.72 -21.06
N PRO A 108 -24.42 10.62 -20.36
CA PRO A 108 -23.06 10.29 -19.97
C PRO A 108 -22.19 9.96 -21.18
N SER A 109 -20.90 10.31 -21.08
CA SER A 109 -19.88 10.04 -22.11
C SER A 109 -18.67 9.35 -21.49
N PHE A 110 -17.66 9.00 -22.29
CA PHE A 110 -16.39 8.45 -21.78
C PHE A 110 -15.77 9.32 -20.67
N ARG A 111 -15.87 10.65 -20.81
CA ARG A 111 -15.38 11.61 -19.79
C ARG A 111 -15.97 11.32 -18.42
N THR A 112 -17.26 11.03 -18.33
CA THR A 112 -17.97 10.72 -17.07
C THR A 112 -17.31 9.57 -16.30
N PHE A 113 -16.70 8.63 -17.01
CA PHE A 113 -16.16 7.40 -16.43
C PHE A 113 -14.63 7.37 -16.30
N ILE A 114 -13.94 8.48 -16.57
CA ILE A 114 -12.47 8.57 -16.42
C ILE A 114 -12.05 8.25 -14.97
N GLY A 115 -12.87 8.59 -13.98
CA GLY A 115 -12.67 8.22 -12.57
C GLY A 115 -12.62 6.71 -12.31
N GLY A 116 -13.09 5.86 -13.24
CA GLY A 116 -12.94 4.41 -13.16
C GLY A 116 -11.48 3.94 -13.27
N ILE A 117 -10.61 4.69 -13.95
CA ILE A 117 -9.18 4.36 -14.07
C ILE A 117 -8.50 4.35 -12.69
N PRO A 118 -8.53 5.44 -11.89
CA PRO A 118 -7.93 5.44 -10.56
C PRO A 118 -8.59 4.40 -9.62
N MET A 119 -9.89 4.11 -9.78
CA MET A 119 -10.54 3.03 -9.02
C MET A 119 -9.94 1.65 -9.32
N LEU A 120 -9.71 1.32 -10.59
CA LEU A 120 -9.06 0.05 -10.96
C LEU A 120 -7.59 0.00 -10.50
N THR A 121 -6.87 1.12 -10.65
CA THR A 121 -5.50 1.24 -10.15
C THR A 121 -5.44 1.00 -8.64
N SER A 122 -6.36 1.55 -7.88
CA SER A 122 -6.37 1.40 -6.42
C SER A 122 -6.69 -0.02 -5.98
N MET A 123 -7.57 -0.73 -6.68
CA MET A 123 -7.80 -2.16 -6.45
C MET A 123 -6.54 -2.99 -6.65
N ASN A 124 -5.73 -2.68 -7.68
CA ASN A 124 -4.45 -3.32 -7.89
C ASN A 124 -3.47 -3.04 -6.73
N ILE A 125 -3.40 -1.79 -6.24
CA ILE A 125 -2.57 -1.43 -5.07
C ILE A 125 -3.01 -2.20 -3.82
N ALA A 126 -4.31 -2.27 -3.54
CA ALA A 126 -4.84 -3.04 -2.42
C ALA A 126 -4.53 -4.54 -2.55
N GLY A 127 -4.56 -5.08 -3.77
CA GLY A 127 -4.16 -6.45 -4.07
C GLY A 127 -2.67 -6.70 -3.80
N GLN A 128 -1.79 -5.76 -4.17
CA GLN A 128 -0.36 -5.84 -3.88
C GLN A 128 -0.09 -5.82 -2.37
N LEU A 129 -0.72 -4.90 -1.63
CA LEU A 129 -0.62 -4.86 -0.16
C LEU A 129 -1.07 -6.17 0.48
N ARG A 130 -2.20 -6.74 0.04
CA ARG A 130 -2.67 -8.05 0.54
C ARG A 130 -1.69 -9.18 0.25
N ARG A 131 -1.09 -9.20 -0.94
CA ARG A 131 -0.08 -10.22 -1.31
C ARG A 131 1.16 -10.10 -0.42
N VAL A 132 1.62 -8.87 -0.13
CA VAL A 132 2.74 -8.63 0.79
C VAL A 132 2.36 -9.03 2.21
N ALA A 133 1.20 -8.62 2.70
CA ALA A 133 0.67 -9.02 4.00
C ALA A 133 0.60 -10.54 4.19
N GLY A 134 0.24 -11.27 3.13
CA GLY A 134 0.20 -12.74 3.10
C GLY A 134 1.57 -13.40 3.20
N MET A 135 2.68 -12.69 2.95
CA MET A 135 4.03 -13.25 3.08
C MET A 135 4.45 -13.51 4.52
N LYS A 136 3.70 -13.03 5.51
CA LYS A 136 3.90 -13.37 6.93
C LYS A 136 4.02 -14.88 7.17
N SER A 137 3.15 -15.67 6.55
CA SER A 137 3.19 -17.13 6.73
C SER A 137 4.49 -17.71 6.17
N LYS A 138 4.94 -17.21 5.03
CA LYS A 138 6.19 -17.63 4.39
C LYS A 138 7.42 -17.24 5.21
N LEU A 139 7.44 -16.04 5.79
CA LEU A 139 8.54 -15.59 6.66
C LEU A 139 8.76 -16.52 7.86
N ARG A 140 7.68 -17.08 8.42
CA ARG A 140 7.77 -17.99 9.57
C ARG A 140 8.53 -19.29 9.25
N ASP A 141 8.50 -19.72 7.99
CA ASP A 141 9.02 -21.01 7.55
C ASP A 141 10.40 -20.90 6.87
N ILE A 142 10.99 -19.70 6.80
CA ILE A 142 12.27 -19.47 6.12
C ILE A 142 13.43 -19.65 7.12
N PRO A 143 14.45 -20.44 6.78
CA PRO A 143 15.67 -20.52 7.58
C PRO A 143 16.43 -19.19 7.50
N VAL A 144 16.77 -18.63 8.66
CA VAL A 144 17.62 -17.43 8.76
C VAL A 144 19.06 -17.89 8.91
N SER A 145 19.88 -17.61 7.90
CA SER A 145 21.31 -17.87 7.98
C SER A 145 22.00 -16.72 8.69
N GLN A 146 22.72 -17.02 9.78
CA GLN A 146 23.67 -16.08 10.38
C GLN A 146 24.87 -15.94 9.45
N THR A 147 24.82 -15.01 8.48
CA THR A 147 25.98 -14.75 7.64
C THR A 147 26.89 -13.71 8.31
N ALA A 148 27.99 -14.23 8.87
CA ALA A 148 29.27 -13.57 9.16
C ALA A 148 29.42 -12.72 10.43
N ASP A 149 29.56 -13.39 11.59
CA ASP A 149 30.50 -12.92 12.64
C ASP A 149 31.47 -14.03 13.08
N THR A 150 31.16 -15.30 12.77
CA THR A 150 32.02 -16.44 13.13
C THR A 150 33.34 -16.46 12.36
N ASP A 151 33.41 -15.90 11.14
CA ASP A 151 34.61 -15.98 10.29
C ASP A 151 35.68 -14.90 10.62
N ARG A 152 35.32 -13.85 11.37
CA ARG A 152 36.29 -12.89 11.92
C ARG A 152 36.84 -13.32 13.29
N LEU A 153 36.07 -14.05 14.08
CA LEU A 153 36.52 -14.52 15.39
C LEU A 153 37.45 -15.74 15.29
N THR A 154 37.38 -16.53 14.21
CA THR A 154 38.36 -17.59 13.92
C THR A 154 39.65 -17.05 13.34
N SER A 155 39.64 -15.99 12.51
CA SER A 155 40.88 -15.43 11.94
C SER A 155 41.74 -14.71 12.96
N VAL A 156 41.14 -14.11 14.01
CA VAL A 156 41.89 -13.43 15.10
C VAL A 156 42.44 -14.41 16.14
N ARG A 157 41.98 -15.67 16.18
CA ARG A 157 42.45 -16.67 17.16
C ARG A 157 43.71 -17.44 16.70
N TYR A 158 44.13 -17.26 15.45
CA TYR A 158 45.30 -17.93 14.87
C TYR A 158 46.45 -16.98 14.48
N GLU A 159 46.40 -15.71 14.91
CA GLU A 159 47.55 -14.80 14.94
C GLU A 159 48.07 -14.64 16.37
#